data_AF-A0A3D2W283-F1
#
_entry.id   AF-A0A3D2W283-F1
#
_cell.length_a   1.000
_cell.length_b   1.000
_cell.length_c   1.000
_cell.angle_alpha   90.00
_cell.angle_beta   90.00
_cell.angle_gamma   90.00
#
_symmetry.space_group_name_H-M   'P 1'
#
loop_
_entity.id
_entity.type
_entity.pdbx_description
1 polymer ?
#
loop_
_entity_poly.entity_id
_entity_poly.type
_entity_poly.pdbx_seq_one_letter_code
_entity_poly.pdbx_strand_id
1 'polypeptide(L)'
;MTTILRIVAILALLALALIVWAAAFAVAATIAPLPIDVGAIVGADNLEVIKSVSWPEVVLWGGAGLFFLISSIRLMRRTQAWFMWFMGFACLVGRWVLGQGGVEQAVSAVQGVDVGAYLKPEDLLGDVTAPEVQVGRFGVLLLLGLIVLIVDLADRAHWKREEG
;
A
#
# COMPACT_ATOMS: atom_id res chain seq x y z
N MET A 1 25.84 4.41 5.23
CA MET A 1 24.96 3.83 4.19
C MET A 1 23.51 3.69 4.69
N THR A 2 23.29 3.16 5.90
CA THR A 2 21.95 2.98 6.50
C THR A 2 21.17 4.27 6.72
N THR A 3 21.83 5.41 6.99
CA THR A 3 21.13 6.69 7.20
C THR A 3 20.36 7.19 5.98
N ILE A 4 20.97 7.13 4.78
CA ILE A 4 20.29 7.56 3.54
C ILE A 4 19.13 6.64 3.24
N LEU A 5 19.35 5.32 3.32
CA LEU A 5 18.31 4.31 3.10
C LEU A 5 17.14 4.47 4.08
N ARG A 6 17.42 4.81 5.34
CA ARG A 6 16.41 5.09 6.36
C ARG A 6 15.57 6.32 6.01
N ILE A 7 16.20 7.44 5.64
CA ILE A 7 15.48 8.66 5.26
C ILE A 7 14.58 8.40 4.07
N VAL A 8 15.10 7.72 3.04
CA VAL A 8 14.32 7.32 1.85
C VAL A 8 13.14 6.44 2.24
N ALA A 9 13.35 5.44 3.11
CA ALA A 9 12.27 4.58 3.59
C ALA A 9 11.20 5.36 4.38
N ILE A 10 11.61 6.28 5.26
CA ILE A 10 10.68 7.13 6.02
C ILE A 10 9.84 7.98 5.06
N LEU A 11 10.48 8.66 4.10
CA LEU A 11 9.78 9.50 3.12
C LEU A 11 8.82 8.67 2.26
N ALA A 12 9.24 7.49 1.81
CA ALA A 12 8.38 6.58 1.05
C ALA A 12 7.16 6.13 1.86
N LEU A 13 7.34 5.79 3.15
CA LEU A 13 6.23 5.39 4.02
C LEU A 13 5.28 6.54 4.33
N LEU A 14 5.79 7.76 4.54
CA LEU A 14 4.96 8.95 4.74
C LEU A 14 4.15 9.28 3.49
N ALA A 15 4.79 9.27 2.31
CA ALA A 15 4.11 9.47 1.04
C ALA A 15 3.03 8.42 0.83
N LEU A 16 3.35 7.14 1.09
CA LEU A 16 2.39 6.04 0.98
C LEU A 16 1.21 6.21 1.95
N ALA A 17 1.47 6.58 3.20
CA ALA A 17 0.41 6.83 4.18
C ALA A 17 -0.53 7.97 3.72
N LEU A 18 0.03 9.08 3.22
CA LEU A 18 -0.75 10.20 2.71
C LEU A 18 -1.58 9.83 1.48
N ILE A 19 -0.99 9.09 0.51
CA ILE A 19 -1.70 8.64 -0.69
C ILE A 19 -2.86 7.72 -0.31
N VAL A 20 -2.62 6.76 0.58
CA VAL A 20 -3.64 5.80 1.02
C VAL A 20 -4.77 6.50 1.79
N TRP A 21 -4.46 7.48 2.64
CA TRP A 21 -5.49 8.26 3.33
C TRP A 21 -6.25 9.20 2.40
N ALA A 22 -5.59 9.81 1.42
CA ALA A 22 -6.27 10.62 0.41
C ALA A 22 -7.28 9.77 -0.37
N ALA A 23 -6.90 8.54 -0.77
CA ALA A 23 -7.79 7.60 -1.42
C ALA A 23 -8.96 7.19 -0.50
N ALA A 24 -8.68 6.83 0.75
CA ALA A 24 -9.71 6.49 1.74
C ALA A 24 -10.71 7.63 1.95
N PHE A 25 -10.21 8.87 2.08
CA PHE A 25 -11.03 10.05 2.26
C PHE A 25 -11.89 10.35 1.04
N ALA A 26 -11.33 10.27 -0.17
CA ALA A 26 -12.07 10.49 -1.41
C ALA A 26 -13.27 9.54 -1.50
N VAL A 27 -13.05 8.26 -1.20
CA VAL A 27 -14.13 7.26 -1.21
C VAL A 27 -15.11 7.49 -0.07
N ALA A 28 -14.64 7.71 1.16
CA ALA A 28 -15.51 8.00 2.30
C ALA A 28 -16.41 9.22 2.05
N ALA A 29 -15.88 10.28 1.43
CA ALA A 29 -16.64 11.49 1.12
C ALA A 29 -17.76 11.24 0.11
N THR A 30 -17.55 10.34 -0.86
CA THR A 30 -18.59 9.93 -1.80
C THR A 30 -19.67 9.03 -1.20
N ILE A 31 -19.30 8.13 -0.27
CA ILE A 31 -20.24 7.20 0.36
C ILE A 31 -21.05 7.87 1.48
N ALA A 32 -20.46 8.82 2.22
CA ALA A 32 -21.06 9.52 3.35
C ALA A 32 -21.79 10.83 2.96
N PRO A 33 -22.37 10.88 1.75
CA PRO A 33 -22.57 12.08 0.90
C PRO A 33 -22.17 13.42 1.53
N LEU A 34 -20.86 13.65 1.69
CA LEU A 34 -20.38 14.93 2.20
C LEU A 34 -20.58 16.02 1.14
N PRO A 35 -20.76 17.29 1.52
CA PRO A 35 -20.88 18.42 0.58
C PRO A 35 -19.51 18.80 -0.01
N ILE A 36 -18.78 17.80 -0.52
CA ILE A 36 -17.45 17.91 -1.12
C ILE A 36 -17.58 17.26 -2.50
N ASP A 37 -17.37 18.05 -3.55
CA ASP A 37 -17.37 17.53 -4.92
C ASP A 37 -16.05 16.82 -5.23
N VAL A 38 -15.99 15.52 -4.92
CA VAL A 38 -14.85 14.67 -5.24
C VAL A 38 -14.71 14.49 -6.77
N GLY A 39 -15.80 14.66 -7.53
CA GLY A 39 -15.82 14.54 -8.99
C GLY A 39 -15.07 15.65 -9.72
N ALA A 40 -14.95 16.83 -9.11
CA ALA A 40 -14.10 17.90 -9.62
C ALA A 40 -12.59 17.55 -9.57
N ILE A 41 -12.20 16.58 -8.73
CA ILE A 41 -10.82 16.15 -8.51
C ILE A 41 -10.56 14.80 -9.21
N VAL A 42 -11.57 13.93 -9.21
CA VAL A 42 -11.50 12.57 -9.71
C VAL A 42 -12.35 12.47 -10.98
N GLY A 43 -11.71 12.23 -12.13
CA GLY A 43 -12.39 12.14 -13.43
C GLY A 43 -13.59 11.17 -13.42
N ALA A 44 -14.56 11.42 -14.31
CA ALA A 44 -15.88 10.79 -14.32
C ALA A 44 -15.85 9.24 -14.30
N ASP A 45 -14.89 8.61 -14.99
CA ASP A 45 -14.78 7.15 -15.05
C ASP A 45 -14.39 6.53 -13.70
N ASN A 46 -13.60 7.24 -12.91
CA ASN A 46 -13.16 6.79 -11.59
C ASN A 46 -14.26 6.95 -10.52
N LEU A 47 -15.28 7.78 -10.79
CA LEU A 47 -16.38 8.06 -9.88
C LEU A 47 -17.33 6.87 -9.72
N GLU A 48 -17.58 6.10 -10.78
CA GLU A 48 -18.38 4.88 -10.71
C GLU A 48 -17.66 3.76 -9.94
N VAL A 49 -16.34 3.61 -10.19
CA VAL A 49 -15.48 2.69 -9.45
C VAL A 49 -15.50 3.05 -7.96
N ILE A 50 -15.36 4.32 -7.61
CA ILE A 50 -15.39 4.79 -6.22
C ILE A 50 -16.71 4.46 -5.53
N LYS A 51 -17.85 4.61 -6.22
CA LYS A 51 -19.18 4.30 -5.65
C LYS A 51 -19.39 2.80 -5.40
N SER A 52 -18.67 1.94 -6.10
CA SER A 52 -18.72 0.48 -5.88
C SER A 52 -17.92 0.00 -4.67
N VAL A 53 -17.07 0.86 -4.08
CA VAL A 53 -16.22 0.49 -2.94
C VAL A 53 -17.05 0.41 -1.66
N SER A 54 -16.84 -0.66 -0.90
CA SER A 54 -17.55 -0.90 0.35
C SER A 54 -16.89 -0.20 1.56
N TRP A 55 -17.65 0.08 2.62
CA TRP A 55 -17.10 0.64 3.88
C TRP A 55 -15.94 -0.16 4.48
N PRO A 56 -15.97 -1.50 4.52
CA PRO A 56 -14.83 -2.30 4.99
C PRO A 56 -13.54 -2.01 4.22
N GLU A 57 -13.62 -1.81 2.91
CA GLU A 57 -12.45 -1.47 2.09
C GLU A 57 -11.88 -0.08 2.42
N VAL A 58 -12.76 0.89 2.70
CA VAL A 58 -12.35 2.23 3.17
C VAL A 58 -11.60 2.13 4.50
N VAL A 59 -12.11 1.33 5.44
CA VAL A 59 -11.44 1.10 6.73
C VAL A 59 -10.09 0.42 6.54
N LEU A 60 -9.97 -0.54 5.62
CA LEU A 60 -8.70 -1.20 5.32
C LEU A 60 -7.68 -0.23 4.70
N TRP A 61 -8.09 0.68 3.82
CA TRP A 61 -7.21 1.77 3.40
C TRP A 61 -6.83 2.68 4.57
N GLY A 62 -7.79 3.14 5.37
CA GLY A 62 -7.51 3.96 6.56
C GLY A 62 -6.50 3.31 7.52
N GLY A 63 -6.69 2.01 7.78
CA GLY A 63 -5.80 1.18 8.60
C GLY A 63 -4.41 1.01 7.98
N ALA A 64 -4.32 0.77 6.67
CA ALA A 64 -3.05 0.70 5.96
C ALA A 64 -2.24 1.99 6.13
N GLY A 65 -2.86 3.15 5.92
CA GLY A 65 -2.21 4.46 6.11
C GLY A 65 -1.73 4.67 7.55
N LEU A 66 -2.54 4.29 8.54
CA LEU A 66 -2.15 4.36 9.96
C LEU A 66 -0.93 3.49 10.26
N PHE A 67 -0.91 2.24 9.80
CA PHE A 67 0.20 1.33 10.04
C PHE A 67 1.48 1.75 9.32
N PHE A 68 1.40 2.32 8.12
CA PHE A 68 2.56 2.91 7.44
C PHE A 68 3.08 4.14 8.17
N LEU A 69 2.21 5.00 8.68
CA LEU A 69 2.62 6.12 9.53
C LEU A 69 3.33 5.63 10.79
N ILE A 70 2.75 4.65 11.51
CA ILE A 70 3.39 4.07 12.71
C ILE A 70 4.75 3.47 12.33
N SER A 71 4.85 2.75 11.21
CA SER A 71 6.11 2.19 10.73
C SER A 71 7.16 3.30 10.49
N SER A 72 6.78 4.40 9.85
CA SER A 72 7.68 5.55 9.61
C SER A 72 8.18 6.17 10.93
N ILE A 73 7.29 6.34 11.91
CA ILE A 73 7.64 6.86 13.25
C ILE A 73 8.59 5.90 13.96
N ARG A 74 8.33 4.59 13.85
CA ARG A 74 9.20 3.58 14.46
C ARG A 74 10.58 3.57 13.82
N LEU A 75 10.71 3.75 12.50
CA LEU A 75 12.00 3.93 11.83
C LEU A 75 12.73 5.20 12.30
N MET A 76 12.03 6.32 12.48
CA MET A 76 12.63 7.55 13.03
C MET A 76 13.16 7.34 14.44
N ARG A 77 12.40 6.62 15.27
CA ARG A 77 12.79 6.23 16.63
C ARG A 77 13.74 5.03 16.67
N ARG A 78 14.15 4.50 15.51
CA ARG A 78 14.99 3.30 15.32
C ARG A 78 14.41 2.00 15.91
N THR A 79 13.13 1.96 16.24
CA THR A 79 12.48 0.76 16.82
C THR A 79 11.94 -0.18 15.75
N GLN A 80 11.45 -1.37 16.17
CA GLN A 80 10.89 -2.41 15.29
C GLN A 80 9.78 -1.92 14.36
N ALA A 81 10.12 -1.52 13.13
CA ALA A 81 9.21 -0.89 12.19
C ALA A 81 8.61 -1.88 11.18
N TRP A 82 9.28 -3.01 10.93
CA TRP A 82 8.90 -3.96 9.90
C TRP A 82 7.51 -4.57 10.15
N PHE A 83 7.19 -4.95 11.38
CA PHE A 83 5.87 -5.51 11.71
C PHE A 83 4.73 -4.52 11.45
N MET A 84 4.95 -3.23 11.70
CA MET A 84 3.93 -2.21 11.44
C MET A 84 3.75 -2.02 9.93
N TRP A 85 4.85 -2.03 9.17
CA TRP A 85 4.75 -2.03 7.71
C TRP A 85 3.99 -3.26 7.19
N PHE A 86 4.28 -4.46 7.72
CA PHE A 86 3.63 -5.70 7.34
C PHE A 86 2.11 -5.66 7.61
N MET A 87 1.68 -5.10 8.73
CA MET A 87 0.26 -4.89 9.01
C MET A 87 -0.40 -3.93 8.02
N GLY A 88 0.28 -2.84 7.65
CA GLY A 88 -0.23 -1.92 6.63
C GLY A 88 -0.35 -2.57 5.26
N PHE A 89 0.64 -3.37 4.87
CA PHE A 89 0.61 -4.19 3.66
C PHE A 89 -0.55 -5.21 3.70
N ALA A 90 -0.75 -5.90 4.82
CA ALA A 90 -1.84 -6.85 4.99
C ALA A 90 -3.21 -6.18 4.86
N CYS A 91 -3.38 -4.94 5.32
CA CYS A 91 -4.60 -4.18 5.10
C CYS A 91 -4.85 -3.89 3.60
N LEU A 92 -3.81 -3.53 2.83
CA LEU A 92 -3.95 -3.31 1.38
C LEU A 92 -4.29 -4.60 0.64
N VAL A 93 -3.64 -5.72 0.99
CA VAL A 93 -3.94 -7.03 0.42
C VAL A 93 -5.35 -7.47 0.79
N GLY A 94 -5.75 -7.31 2.06
CA GLY A 94 -7.10 -7.62 2.52
C GLY A 94 -8.17 -6.85 1.75
N ARG A 95 -7.94 -5.55 1.49
CA ARG A 95 -8.85 -4.75 0.67
C ARG A 95 -8.96 -5.29 -0.74
N TRP A 96 -7.81 -5.62 -1.33
CA TRP A 96 -7.78 -6.19 -2.67
C TRP A 96 -8.54 -7.52 -2.76
N VAL A 97 -8.35 -8.42 -1.79
CA VAL A 97 -9.10 -9.67 -1.70
C VAL A 97 -10.60 -9.43 -1.62
N LEU A 98 -11.04 -8.45 -0.83
CA LEU A 98 -12.46 -8.06 -0.77
C LEU A 98 -12.97 -7.54 -2.12
N GLY A 99 -12.18 -6.71 -2.81
CA GLY A 99 -12.52 -6.18 -4.13
C GLY A 99 -12.60 -7.27 -5.22
N GLN A 100 -11.95 -8.41 -5.05
CA GLN A 100 -12.06 -9.57 -5.95
C GLN A 100 -13.29 -10.45 -5.65
N GLY A 101 -14.02 -10.19 -4.56
CA GLY A 101 -15.16 -11.01 -4.12
C GLY A 101 -14.79 -12.14 -3.16
N GLY A 102 -13.54 -12.21 -2.68
CA GLY A 102 -13.10 -13.20 -1.71
C GLY A 102 -11.74 -13.83 -2.01
N VAL A 103 -11.31 -14.70 -1.10
CA VAL A 103 -9.99 -15.37 -1.17
C VAL A 103 -9.88 -16.28 -2.38
N GLU A 104 -10.93 -17.01 -2.72
CA GLU A 104 -10.91 -17.97 -3.84
C GLU A 104 -10.73 -17.25 -5.19
N GLN A 105 -11.47 -16.16 -5.40
CA GLN A 105 -11.37 -15.32 -6.59
C GLN A 105 -10.00 -14.63 -6.67
N ALA A 106 -9.49 -14.14 -5.53
CA ALA A 106 -8.17 -13.55 -5.45
C ALA A 106 -7.05 -14.56 -5.79
N VAL A 107 -7.15 -15.79 -5.30
CA VAL A 107 -6.18 -16.86 -5.63
C VAL A 107 -6.25 -17.20 -7.12
N SER A 108 -7.45 -17.34 -7.68
CA SER A 108 -7.64 -17.55 -9.12
C SER A 108 -7.03 -16.42 -9.95
N ALA A 109 -7.23 -15.17 -9.54
CA ALA A 109 -6.62 -14.01 -10.20
C ALA A 109 -5.09 -14.05 -10.19
N VAL A 110 -4.46 -14.47 -9.08
CA VAL A 110 -2.99 -14.63 -9.02
C VAL A 110 -2.52 -15.80 -9.88
N GLN A 111 -3.26 -16.91 -9.89
CA GLN A 111 -2.93 -18.08 -10.71
C GLN A 111 -3.07 -17.81 -12.21
N GLY A 112 -3.95 -16.88 -12.59
CA GLY A 112 -4.17 -16.46 -13.96
C GLY A 112 -3.18 -15.42 -14.50
N VAL A 113 -2.21 -14.95 -13.68
CA VAL A 113 -1.25 -13.92 -14.08
C VAL A 113 -0.36 -14.41 -15.22
N ASP A 114 -0.35 -13.68 -16.34
CA ASP A 114 0.63 -13.89 -17.40
C ASP A 114 1.93 -13.13 -17.09
N VAL A 115 2.97 -13.85 -16.70
CA VAL A 115 4.30 -13.27 -16.44
C VAL A 115 4.91 -12.67 -17.72
N GLY A 116 4.52 -13.15 -18.90
CA GLY A 116 4.94 -12.60 -20.18
C GLY A 116 4.48 -11.16 -20.41
N ALA A 117 3.41 -10.71 -19.75
CA ALA A 117 2.90 -9.35 -19.85
C ALA A 117 3.90 -8.30 -19.33
N TYR A 118 4.76 -8.65 -18.36
CA TYR A 118 5.80 -7.74 -17.84
C TYR A 118 6.90 -7.43 -18.86
N LEU A 119 6.98 -8.18 -19.96
CA LEU A 119 7.89 -7.91 -21.07
C LEU A 119 7.32 -6.86 -22.04
N LYS A 120 6.04 -6.47 -21.88
CA LYS A 120 5.34 -5.48 -22.71
C LYS A 120 4.72 -4.39 -21.81
N PRO A 121 5.56 -3.47 -21.29
CA PRO A 121 5.10 -2.50 -20.30
C PRO A 121 4.01 -1.56 -20.84
N GLU A 122 3.96 -1.27 -22.14
CA GLU A 122 2.88 -0.49 -22.75
C GLU A 122 1.48 -1.09 -22.53
N ASP A 123 1.34 -2.41 -22.62
CA ASP A 123 0.05 -3.10 -22.47
C ASP A 123 -0.47 -2.99 -21.02
N LEU A 124 0.46 -3.01 -20.05
CA LEU A 124 0.16 -2.86 -18.62
C LEU A 124 -0.20 -1.43 -18.22
N LEU A 125 0.27 -0.42 -18.97
CA LEU A 125 -0.09 0.97 -18.72
C LEU A 125 -1.49 1.31 -19.24
N GLY A 126 -1.99 0.56 -20.22
CA GLY A 126 -3.32 0.72 -20.79
C GLY A 126 -4.47 0.23 -19.88
N ASP A 127 -4.22 -0.78 -19.06
CA ASP A 127 -5.20 -1.30 -18.10
C ASP A 127 -4.62 -1.41 -16.69
N VAL A 128 -4.81 -0.36 -15.90
CA VAL A 128 -4.35 -0.25 -14.52
C VAL A 128 -5.12 -1.14 -13.52
N THR A 129 -6.15 -1.84 -13.98
CA THR A 129 -6.97 -2.78 -13.21
C THR A 129 -6.65 -4.24 -13.52
N ALA A 130 -5.84 -4.51 -14.54
CA ALA A 130 -5.40 -5.86 -14.88
C ALA A 130 -4.73 -6.56 -13.67
N PRO A 131 -4.97 -7.88 -13.47
CA PRO A 131 -4.37 -8.65 -12.38
C PRO A 131 -2.84 -8.50 -12.31
N GLU A 132 -2.16 -8.47 -13.45
CA GLU A 132 -0.72 -8.26 -13.59
C GLU A 132 -0.28 -6.93 -12.97
N VAL A 133 -1.01 -5.84 -13.23
CA VAL A 133 -0.69 -4.53 -12.65
C VAL A 133 -0.90 -4.54 -11.14
N GLN A 134 -1.96 -5.19 -10.66
CA GLN A 134 -2.26 -5.26 -9.23
C GLN A 134 -1.20 -6.09 -8.48
N VAL A 135 -0.79 -7.23 -9.03
CA VAL A 135 0.30 -8.06 -8.49
C VAL A 135 1.64 -7.32 -8.56
N GLY A 136 1.92 -6.62 -9.66
CA GLY A 136 3.11 -5.79 -9.80
C GLY A 136 3.19 -4.68 -8.73
N ARG A 137 2.07 -4.03 -8.42
CA ARG A 137 1.99 -3.05 -7.31
C ARG A 137 2.33 -3.67 -5.97
N PHE A 138 1.83 -4.88 -5.68
CA PHE A 138 2.21 -5.59 -4.46
C PHE A 138 3.70 -5.94 -4.45
N GLY A 139 4.27 -6.33 -5.59
CA GLY A 139 5.71 -6.55 -5.74
C GLY A 139 6.54 -5.32 -5.38
N VAL A 140 6.17 -4.14 -5.89
CA VAL A 140 6.83 -2.88 -5.55
C VAL A 140 6.71 -2.57 -4.04
N LEU A 141 5.53 -2.79 -3.46
CA LEU A 141 5.34 -2.62 -2.02
C LEU A 141 6.21 -3.58 -1.21
N LEU A 142 6.32 -4.85 -1.61
CA LEU A 142 7.19 -5.83 -0.97
C LEU A 142 8.66 -5.40 -1.00
N LEU A 143 9.14 -4.81 -2.11
CA LEU A 143 10.49 -4.25 -2.19
C LEU A 143 10.69 -3.12 -1.18
N LEU A 144 9.71 -2.23 -1.02
CA LEU A 144 9.74 -1.21 0.03
C LEU A 144 9.79 -1.86 1.43
N GLY A 145 9.00 -2.90 1.66
CA GLY A 145 9.03 -3.67 2.91
C GLY A 145 10.38 -4.33 3.19
N LEU A 146 11.05 -4.83 2.15
CA LEU A 146 12.41 -5.37 2.25
C LEU A 146 13.41 -4.29 2.65
N ILE A 147 13.30 -3.08 2.10
CA ILE A 147 14.12 -1.94 2.52
C ILE A 147 13.88 -1.62 4.00
N VAL A 148 12.62 -1.55 4.43
CA VAL A 148 12.26 -1.34 5.84
C VAL A 148 12.86 -2.43 6.72
N LEU A 149 12.79 -3.69 6.31
CA LEU A 149 13.37 -4.83 7.02
C LEU A 149 14.89 -4.68 7.17
N ILE A 150 15.59 -4.36 6.08
CA ILE A 150 17.05 -4.17 6.08
C ILE A 150 17.44 -3.08 7.07
N VAL A 151 16.74 -1.94 7.07
CA VAL A 151 17.02 -0.84 7.99
C VAL A 151 16.74 -1.24 9.44
N ASP A 152 15.60 -1.90 9.73
CA ASP A 152 15.25 -2.37 11.07
C ASP A 152 16.29 -3.37 11.60
N LEU A 153 16.73 -4.33 10.77
CA LEU A 153 17.78 -5.29 11.14
C LEU A 153 19.13 -4.63 11.38
N ALA A 154 19.51 -3.65 10.56
CA ALA A 154 20.77 -2.93 10.74
C ALA A 154 20.78 -2.11 12.03
N ASP A 155 19.65 -1.47 12.38
CA ASP A 155 19.52 -0.69 13.62
C ASP A 155 19.62 -1.58 14.86
N ARG A 156 19.01 -2.77 14.83
CA ARG A 156 19.16 -3.78 15.91
C ARG A 156 20.58 -4.33 16.02
N ALA A 157 21.23 -4.56 14.88
CA ALA A 157 22.60 -5.06 14.87
C ALA A 157 23.59 -4.03 15.44
N HIS A 158 23.33 -2.73 15.24
CA HIS A 158 24.13 -1.66 15.84
C HIS A 158 24.04 -1.67 17.37
N TRP A 159 22.83 -1.69 17.93
CA TRP A 159 22.65 -1.69 19.38
C TRP A 159 23.25 -2.92 20.07
N LYS A 160 23.14 -4.10 19.45
CA LYS A 160 23.80 -5.31 19.97
C LYS A 160 25.33 -5.20 20.06
N ARG A 161 25.96 -4.33 19.26
CA ARG A 161 27.41 -4.08 19.33
C ARG A 161 27.78 -3.00 20.34
N GLU A 162 26.84 -2.17 20.75
CA GLU A 162 27.07 -1.13 21.78
C GLU A 162 26.82 -1.66 23.20
N GLU A 163 26.02 -2.71 23.34
CA GLU A 163 25.69 -3.36 24.61
C GLU A 163 26.67 -4.48 25.02
N GLY A 164 27.61 -4.87 24.14
CA GLY A 164 28.63 -5.89 24.39
C GLY A 164 30.04 -5.32 24.32
#